data_AF-W1PBN4-F1
#
_entry.id   AF-W1PBN4-F1
#
_cell.length_a   1.000
_cell.length_b   1.000
_cell.length_c   1.000
_cell.angle_alpha   90.00
_cell.angle_beta   90.00
_cell.angle_gamma   90.00
#
_symmetry.space_group_name_H-M   'P 1'
#
loop_
_entity.id
_entity.type
_entity.pdbx_description
1 polymer ?
#
loop_
_entity_poly.entity_id
_entity_poly.type
_entity_poly.pdbx_seq_one_letter_code
_entity_poly.pdbx_strand_id
1 'polypeptide(L)'
;MIFAEEKEPLVEQIQYPIDDLLVKPGDDDPVFTQRPVPVMNFLVPMDCVGDLLMAWDFFSSFSHVLRLFQFSLDDFENAAVYKESDSDLIVEAHSAILHLLIKDESEYHTSIQEKKRDLKVTIFTFLFTLEYRGPTRLDGYHFMLDVMVKLNILSELVYWALMTEAIRGQLDEYIEQCQAIMLTKREEELEDLTKRKEGQQQQKVASLTKGSDAAVRVRRHLCK
;
A
#
# COMPACT_ATOMS: atom_id res chain seq x y z
N MET A 1 24.54 34.30 50.32
CA MET A 1 24.01 34.62 48.98
C MET A 1 24.78 33.78 47.98
N ILE A 2 24.19 32.70 47.49
CA ILE A 2 24.73 31.94 46.36
C ILE A 2 23.68 32.10 45.26
N PHE A 3 24.04 32.82 44.20
CA PHE A 3 23.23 32.96 43.01
C PHE A 3 23.25 31.60 42.29
N ALA A 4 22.08 30.97 42.18
CA ALA A 4 21.90 29.83 41.30
C ALA A 4 21.81 30.36 39.87
N GLU A 5 22.79 30.02 39.07
CA GLU A 5 22.90 30.35 37.65
C GLU A 5 21.82 29.56 36.88
N GLU A 6 20.80 30.27 36.39
CA GLU A 6 19.81 29.73 35.45
C GLU A 6 20.53 29.34 34.16
N LYS A 7 20.69 28.03 33.93
CA LYS A 7 21.09 27.51 32.62
C LYS A 7 19.89 27.60 31.68
N GLU A 8 19.95 28.54 30.73
CA GLU A 8 19.07 28.53 29.57
C GLU A 8 19.16 27.17 28.85
N PRO A 9 18.03 26.57 28.43
CA PRO A 9 18.07 25.29 27.74
C PRO A 9 18.72 25.48 26.38
N LEU A 10 19.88 24.83 26.18
CA LEU A 10 20.53 24.72 24.88
C LEU A 10 19.56 24.04 23.91
N VAL A 11 18.95 24.82 23.02
CA VAL A 11 18.18 24.29 21.89
C VAL A 11 19.18 23.57 20.99
N GLU A 12 19.24 22.24 21.11
CA GLU A 12 20.09 21.42 20.25
C GLU A 12 19.72 21.69 18.78
N GLN A 13 20.65 22.23 18.02
CA GLN A 13 20.46 22.57 16.62
C GLN A 13 20.29 21.28 15.82
N ILE A 14 19.06 21.02 15.35
CA ILE A 14 18.71 19.84 14.56
C ILE A 14 19.52 19.84 13.25
N GLN A 15 20.36 18.82 13.03
CA GLN A 15 21.03 18.58 11.74
C GLN A 15 20.26 17.56 10.92
N TYR A 16 20.10 17.86 9.63
CA TYR A 16 19.51 16.96 8.65
C TYR A 16 20.58 16.20 7.88
N PRO A 17 20.34 14.92 7.49
CA PRO A 17 19.10 14.17 7.69
C PRO A 17 18.96 13.62 9.11
N ILE A 18 17.77 13.76 9.71
CA ILE A 18 17.43 13.20 11.03
C ILE A 18 16.53 11.97 10.85
N ASP A 19 16.72 10.96 11.69
CA ASP A 19 15.84 9.79 11.75
C ASP A 19 14.47 10.20 12.32
N ASP A 20 13.38 9.68 11.77
CA ASP A 20 11.99 9.99 12.18
C ASP A 20 11.78 9.73 13.68
N LEU A 21 12.50 8.76 14.25
CA LEU A 21 12.44 8.44 15.68
C LEU A 21 13.09 9.51 16.57
N LEU A 22 13.95 10.35 16.00
CA LEU A 22 14.68 11.41 16.70
C LEU A 22 14.00 12.78 16.56
N VAL A 23 12.98 12.88 15.70
CA VAL A 23 12.15 14.08 15.56
C VAL A 23 11.24 14.19 16.78
N LYS A 24 11.55 15.16 17.65
CA LYS A 24 10.70 15.45 18.80
C LYS A 24 9.47 16.24 18.32
N PRO A 25 8.26 15.94 18.84
CA PRO A 25 7.08 16.76 18.60
C PRO A 25 7.35 18.21 18.98
N GLY A 26 6.89 19.15 18.16
CA GLY A 26 6.82 20.56 18.51
C GLY A 26 5.73 20.84 19.55
N ASP A 27 5.78 22.02 20.16
CA ASP A 27 4.83 22.42 21.21
C ASP A 27 3.37 22.50 20.72
N ASP A 28 3.15 22.68 19.42
CA ASP A 28 1.84 22.73 18.76
C ASP A 28 1.40 21.36 18.18
N ASP A 29 2.22 20.31 18.28
CA ASP A 29 1.89 19.00 17.73
C ASP A 29 0.89 18.24 18.62
N PRO A 30 -0.02 17.45 18.03
CA PRO A 30 -0.92 16.61 18.81
C PRO A 30 -0.11 15.61 19.65
N VAL A 31 -0.61 15.27 20.85
CA VAL A 31 0.00 14.24 21.68
C VAL A 31 -0.03 12.91 20.93
N PHE A 32 1.13 12.50 20.41
CA PHE A 32 1.27 11.21 19.75
C PHE A 32 0.99 10.10 20.75
N THR A 33 -0.05 9.30 20.49
CA THR A 33 -0.24 8.03 21.19
C THR A 33 0.96 7.13 20.93
N GLN A 34 1.34 6.31 21.91
CA GLN A 34 2.40 5.32 21.69
C GLN A 34 2.07 4.49 20.44
N ARG A 35 3.09 4.25 19.61
CA ARG A 35 2.94 3.41 18.42
C ARG A 35 2.34 2.06 18.86
N PRO A 36 1.27 1.58 18.21
CA PRO A 36 0.70 0.29 18.53
C PRO A 36 1.77 -0.80 18.35
N VAL A 37 1.82 -1.75 19.28
CA VAL A 37 2.74 -2.88 19.20
C VAL A 37 2.25 -3.80 18.08
N PRO A 38 3.13 -4.24 17.14
CA PRO A 38 2.75 -5.20 16.12
C PRO A 38 2.20 -6.47 16.76
N VAL A 39 1.05 -6.94 16.26
CA VAL A 39 0.48 -8.20 16.72
C VAL A 39 1.13 -9.33 15.92
N MET A 40 1.63 -10.34 16.62
CA MET A 40 2.32 -11.51 16.05
C MET A 40 1.47 -12.79 16.20
N ASN A 41 0.17 -12.64 16.35
CA ASN A 41 -0.77 -13.71 16.71
C ASN A 41 -1.35 -14.42 15.49
N PHE A 42 -0.52 -14.74 14.50
CA PHE A 42 -0.94 -15.52 13.35
C PHE A 42 -1.13 -17.00 13.73
N LEU A 43 -2.18 -17.62 13.21
CA LEU A 43 -2.42 -19.06 13.23
C LEU A 43 -1.40 -19.80 12.34
N VAL A 44 -0.87 -19.11 11.33
CA VAL A 44 0.13 -19.61 10.40
C VAL A 44 1.54 -19.43 11.00
N PRO A 45 2.48 -20.37 10.76
CA PRO A 45 3.88 -20.19 11.17
C PRO A 45 4.47 -18.89 10.62
N MET A 46 5.27 -18.20 11.44
CA MET A 46 5.85 -16.89 11.08
C MET A 46 6.61 -16.89 9.74
N ASP A 47 7.24 -18.02 9.39
CA ASP A 47 7.98 -18.17 8.13
C ASP A 47 7.07 -18.05 6.90
N CYS A 48 5.78 -18.38 7.02
CA CYS A 48 4.82 -18.35 5.91
C CYS A 48 3.90 -17.11 5.93
N VAL A 49 4.03 -16.23 6.93
CA VAL A 49 3.18 -15.03 7.05
C VAL A 49 3.39 -14.11 5.85
N GLY A 50 4.62 -14.02 5.33
CA GLY A 50 4.92 -13.25 4.12
C GLY A 50 4.14 -13.75 2.91
N ASP A 51 4.12 -15.06 2.68
CA ASP A 51 3.38 -15.70 1.58
C ASP A 51 1.87 -15.53 1.75
N LEU A 52 1.36 -15.68 2.98
CA LEU A 52 -0.04 -15.45 3.29
C LEU A 52 -0.47 -14.02 2.93
N LEU A 53 0.29 -13.02 3.39
CA LEU A 53 -0.02 -11.61 3.15
C LEU A 53 0.12 -11.24 1.67
N MET A 54 1.14 -11.75 0.99
CA MET A 54 1.33 -11.53 -0.44
C MET A 54 0.16 -12.09 -1.26
N ALA A 55 -0.25 -13.33 -0.98
CA ALA A 55 -1.38 -13.95 -1.67
C ALA A 55 -2.69 -13.22 -1.35
N TRP A 56 -2.95 -12.90 -0.08
CA TRP A 56 -4.16 -12.19 0.34
C TRP A 56 -4.26 -10.79 -0.27
N ASP A 57 -3.17 -10.02 -0.29
CA ASP A 57 -3.12 -8.67 -0.87
C ASP A 57 -3.44 -8.71 -2.38
N PHE A 58 -2.92 -9.72 -3.08
CA PHE A 58 -3.26 -9.96 -4.48
C PHE A 58 -4.76 -10.25 -4.66
N PHE A 59 -5.32 -11.21 -3.91
CA PHE A 59 -6.74 -11.54 -4.04
C PHE A 59 -7.64 -10.35 -3.70
N SER A 60 -7.27 -9.55 -2.70
CA SER A 60 -8.02 -8.37 -2.30
C SER A 60 -7.97 -7.30 -3.38
N SER A 61 -6.78 -7.01 -3.92
CA SER A 61 -6.55 -5.98 -4.94
C SER A 61 -7.17 -6.33 -6.30
N PHE A 62 -7.11 -7.60 -6.69
CA PHE A 62 -7.56 -8.08 -8.00
C PHE A 62 -8.87 -8.86 -7.93
N SER A 63 -9.61 -8.77 -6.83
CA SER A 63 -10.88 -9.48 -6.57
C SER A 63 -11.89 -9.32 -7.72
N HIS A 64 -12.00 -8.12 -8.29
CA HIS A 64 -12.90 -7.85 -9.41
C HIS A 64 -12.49 -8.57 -10.70
N VAL A 65 -11.19 -8.62 -11.03
CA VAL A 65 -10.68 -9.31 -12.23
C VAL A 65 -10.81 -10.82 -12.08
N LEU A 66 -10.53 -11.32 -10.88
CA LEU A 66 -10.65 -12.74 -10.54
C LEU A 66 -12.10 -13.18 -10.30
N ARG A 67 -13.03 -12.22 -10.18
CA ARG A 67 -14.45 -12.45 -9.85
C ARG A 67 -14.65 -13.20 -8.54
N LEU A 68 -13.77 -12.94 -7.57
CA LEU A 68 -13.84 -13.50 -6.23
C LEU A 68 -14.76 -12.67 -5.34
N PHE A 69 -15.44 -13.32 -4.41
CA PHE A 69 -16.10 -12.62 -3.31
C PHE A 69 -15.05 -11.97 -2.39
N GLN A 70 -15.39 -10.85 -1.75
CA GLN A 70 -14.46 -10.19 -0.80
C GLN A 70 -14.42 -10.95 0.52
N PHE A 71 -13.22 -11.20 1.04
CA PHE A 71 -13.02 -11.91 2.30
C PHE A 71 -11.95 -11.20 3.15
N SER A 72 -12.05 -11.33 4.46
CA SER A 72 -11.08 -10.72 5.38
C SER A 72 -9.77 -11.52 5.43
N LEU A 73 -8.71 -10.87 5.93
CA LEU A 73 -7.43 -11.56 6.16
C LEU A 73 -7.62 -12.72 7.16
N ASP A 74 -8.45 -12.52 8.18
CA ASP A 74 -8.75 -13.54 9.18
C ASP A 74 -9.46 -14.74 8.53
N ASP A 75 -10.41 -14.52 7.61
CA ASP A 75 -11.08 -15.61 6.89
C ASP A 75 -10.10 -16.41 6.04
N PHE A 76 -9.16 -15.72 5.38
CA PHE A 76 -8.13 -16.35 4.56
C PHE A 76 -7.13 -17.15 5.40
N GLU A 77 -6.72 -16.62 6.54
CA GLU A 77 -5.84 -17.30 7.48
C GLU A 77 -6.50 -18.58 8.01
N ASN A 78 -7.75 -18.47 8.47
CA ASN A 78 -8.52 -19.62 8.94
C ASN A 78 -8.67 -20.67 7.83
N ALA A 79 -8.94 -20.25 6.60
CA ALA A 79 -9.05 -21.13 5.44
C ALA A 79 -7.74 -21.86 5.10
N ALA A 80 -6.59 -21.20 5.23
CA ALA A 80 -5.28 -21.81 4.98
C ALA A 80 -4.94 -22.87 6.04
N VAL A 81 -5.23 -22.59 7.31
CA VAL A 81 -4.94 -23.48 8.45
C VAL A 81 -5.95 -24.63 8.58
N TYR A 82 -7.14 -24.49 7.99
CA TYR A 82 -8.20 -25.48 8.08
C TYR A 82 -7.79 -26.85 7.51
N LYS A 83 -8.03 -27.91 8.30
CA LYS A 83 -7.62 -29.31 8.03
C LYS A 83 -8.76 -30.32 8.03
N GLU A 84 -9.98 -29.90 8.39
CA GLU A 84 -11.11 -30.84 8.54
C GLU A 84 -11.76 -31.20 7.20
N SER A 85 -11.80 -30.25 6.26
CA SER A 85 -12.21 -30.47 4.88
C SER A 85 -11.48 -29.48 3.97
N ASP A 86 -11.70 -29.57 2.66
CA ASP A 86 -11.21 -28.52 1.78
C ASP A 86 -11.94 -27.21 2.10
N SER A 87 -11.18 -26.12 2.14
CA SER A 87 -11.75 -24.80 2.33
C SER A 87 -12.25 -24.29 0.98
N ASP A 88 -13.54 -24.01 0.89
CA ASP A 88 -14.17 -23.44 -0.31
C ASP A 88 -13.42 -22.20 -0.78
N LEU A 89 -12.97 -21.37 0.17
CA LEU A 89 -12.22 -20.15 -0.13
C LEU A 89 -10.90 -20.43 -0.86
N ILE A 90 -10.14 -21.43 -0.41
CA ILE A 90 -8.87 -21.75 -1.07
C ILE A 90 -9.10 -22.41 -2.43
N VAL A 91 -10.11 -23.27 -2.53
CA VAL A 91 -10.46 -23.94 -3.79
C VAL A 91 -10.95 -22.91 -4.81
N GLU A 92 -11.78 -21.96 -4.40
CA GLU A 92 -12.24 -20.85 -5.24
C GLU A 92 -11.08 -19.97 -5.70
N ALA A 93 -10.19 -19.58 -4.78
CA ALA A 93 -9.00 -18.77 -5.09
C ALA A 93 -8.08 -19.44 -6.12
N HIS A 94 -7.81 -20.74 -5.96
CA HIS A 94 -7.05 -21.51 -6.94
C HIS A 94 -7.76 -21.56 -8.30
N SER A 95 -9.06 -21.87 -8.29
CA SER A 95 -9.85 -22.00 -9.50
C SER A 95 -9.93 -20.69 -10.28
N ALA A 96 -10.04 -19.55 -9.59
CA ALA A 96 -10.08 -18.23 -10.19
C ALA A 96 -8.77 -17.88 -10.90
N ILE A 97 -7.62 -18.11 -10.28
CA ILE A 97 -6.32 -17.88 -10.93
C ILE A 97 -6.13 -18.82 -12.12
N LEU A 98 -6.47 -20.10 -11.98
CA LEU A 98 -6.34 -21.04 -13.09
C LEU A 98 -7.21 -20.63 -14.28
N HIS A 99 -8.45 -20.18 -14.02
CA HIS A 99 -9.31 -19.65 -15.07
C HIS A 99 -8.67 -18.43 -15.75
N LEU A 100 -8.13 -17.48 -14.97
CA LEU A 100 -7.42 -16.32 -15.51
C LEU A 100 -6.26 -16.74 -16.41
N LEU A 101 -5.42 -17.66 -15.95
CA LEU A 101 -4.25 -18.15 -16.68
C LEU A 101 -4.62 -18.93 -17.95
N ILE A 102 -5.71 -19.70 -17.93
CA ILE A 102 -6.21 -20.44 -19.11
C ILE A 102 -6.77 -19.47 -20.15
N LYS A 103 -7.42 -18.39 -19.71
CA LYS A 103 -8.04 -17.39 -20.58
C LYS A 103 -7.03 -16.39 -21.16
N ASP A 104 -5.81 -16.35 -20.65
CA ASP A 104 -4.76 -15.43 -21.11
C ASP A 104 -4.20 -15.85 -22.50
N GLU A 105 -4.62 -15.13 -23.54
CA GLU A 105 -4.16 -15.30 -24.93
C GLU A 105 -3.00 -14.35 -25.31
N SER A 106 -2.40 -13.63 -24.35
CA SER A 106 -1.45 -12.55 -24.63
C SER A 106 -0.16 -12.98 -25.36
N GLU A 107 0.43 -12.08 -26.17
CA GLU A 107 1.72 -12.30 -26.86
C GLU A 107 2.91 -12.44 -25.88
N TYR A 108 2.75 -11.88 -24.67
CA TYR A 108 3.67 -12.08 -23.56
C TYR A 108 3.63 -13.54 -23.05
N HIS A 109 2.45 -14.16 -23.08
CA HIS A 109 2.27 -15.57 -22.78
C HIS A 109 2.93 -16.48 -23.84
N THR A 110 2.90 -16.13 -25.13
CA THR A 110 3.52 -16.92 -26.22
C THR A 110 5.05 -16.84 -26.23
N SER A 111 5.63 -15.70 -25.88
CA SER A 111 7.09 -15.51 -25.77
C SER A 111 7.68 -16.17 -24.51
N ILE A 112 6.94 -16.19 -23.40
CA ILE A 112 7.32 -17.01 -22.23
C ILE A 112 6.99 -18.50 -22.49
N GLN A 113 6.07 -18.84 -23.41
CA GLN A 113 5.69 -20.23 -23.72
C GLN A 113 6.86 -21.11 -24.18
N GLU A 114 7.86 -20.54 -24.85
CA GLU A 114 9.04 -21.28 -25.30
C GLU A 114 9.96 -21.70 -24.15
N LYS A 115 10.12 -20.84 -23.11
CA LYS A 115 10.74 -21.20 -21.83
C LYS A 115 9.82 -22.05 -20.95
N LYS A 116 8.51 -21.94 -21.13
CA LYS A 116 7.50 -22.73 -20.43
C LYS A 116 7.28 -24.11 -21.02
N ARG A 117 7.90 -24.61 -22.10
CA ARG A 117 7.59 -26.00 -22.52
C ARG A 117 7.88 -27.03 -21.41
N ASP A 118 8.87 -26.76 -20.54
CA ASP A 118 9.19 -27.60 -19.38
C ASP A 118 8.28 -27.35 -18.15
N LEU A 119 7.86 -26.10 -17.92
CA LEU A 119 6.92 -25.75 -16.85
C LEU A 119 5.45 -25.93 -17.23
N LYS A 120 5.12 -25.88 -18.52
CA LYS A 120 3.84 -26.27 -19.10
C LYS A 120 3.74 -27.77 -18.90
N VAL A 121 4.80 -28.58 -19.06
CA VAL A 121 4.75 -29.96 -18.57
C VAL A 121 4.53 -30.02 -17.06
N THR A 122 5.02 -29.11 -16.22
CA THR A 122 4.79 -29.18 -14.75
C THR A 122 3.40 -28.68 -14.31
N ILE A 123 2.93 -27.54 -14.80
CA ILE A 123 1.62 -26.95 -14.56
C ILE A 123 0.54 -27.69 -15.35
N PHE A 124 0.80 -28.13 -16.58
CA PHE A 124 -0.07 -29.08 -17.29
C PHE A 124 0.01 -30.44 -16.65
N THR A 125 1.13 -30.96 -16.12
CA THR A 125 1.09 -32.21 -15.32
C THR A 125 0.31 -31.97 -14.04
N PHE A 126 0.41 -30.81 -13.39
CA PHE A 126 -0.39 -30.47 -12.22
C PHE A 126 -1.88 -30.36 -12.58
N LEU A 127 -2.26 -29.49 -13.52
CA LEU A 127 -3.59 -29.36 -14.11
C LEU A 127 -4.10 -30.69 -14.67
N PHE A 128 -3.31 -31.49 -15.37
CA PHE A 128 -3.66 -32.81 -15.91
C PHE A 128 -3.79 -33.84 -14.79
N THR A 129 -3.00 -33.76 -13.71
CA THR A 129 -3.20 -34.56 -12.50
C THR A 129 -4.49 -34.14 -11.79
N LEU A 130 -4.88 -32.86 -11.87
CA LEU A 130 -6.14 -32.32 -11.37
C LEU A 130 -7.34 -32.61 -12.30
N GLU A 131 -7.14 -32.67 -13.61
CA GLU A 131 -8.17 -32.72 -14.65
C GLU A 131 -8.44 -34.16 -15.14
N TYR A 132 -7.42 -35.05 -15.22
CA TYR A 132 -7.63 -36.50 -15.36
C TYR A 132 -8.12 -37.18 -14.07
N ARG A 133 -8.07 -36.47 -12.92
CA ARG A 133 -8.85 -36.86 -11.73
C ARG A 133 -10.31 -36.39 -11.78
N GLY A 134 -10.70 -35.67 -12.84
CA GLY A 134 -12.05 -35.17 -13.07
C GLY A 134 -12.30 -33.81 -12.40
N PRO A 135 -13.21 -32.98 -12.96
CA PRO A 135 -13.56 -31.64 -12.46
C PRO A 135 -14.31 -31.64 -11.10
N THR A 136 -14.18 -32.71 -10.33
CA THR A 136 -14.89 -33.02 -9.07
C THR A 136 -13.94 -33.57 -7.98
N ARG A 137 -12.61 -33.46 -8.14
CA ARG A 137 -11.64 -34.10 -7.22
C ARG A 137 -10.39 -33.27 -6.88
N LEU A 138 -10.48 -31.95 -6.90
CA LEU A 138 -9.77 -31.15 -5.89
C LEU A 138 -10.45 -31.30 -4.51
N ASP A 139 -11.72 -31.74 -4.51
CA ASP A 139 -12.47 -32.27 -3.37
C ASP A 139 -11.72 -33.50 -2.81
N GLY A 140 -10.86 -33.26 -1.82
CA GLY A 140 -10.49 -34.25 -0.83
C GLY A 140 -9.00 -34.33 -0.48
N TYR A 141 -8.15 -33.39 -0.94
CA TYR A 141 -6.71 -33.46 -0.61
C TYR A 141 -6.09 -32.13 -0.20
N HIS A 142 -6.76 -30.99 -0.38
CA HIS A 142 -6.20 -29.72 0.04
C HIS A 142 -6.06 -29.70 1.57
N PHE A 143 -7.04 -30.26 2.28
CA PHE A 143 -6.98 -30.42 3.74
C PHE A 143 -5.79 -31.27 4.24
N MET A 144 -5.22 -32.15 3.41
CA MET A 144 -4.07 -32.98 3.76
C MET A 144 -2.72 -32.27 3.59
N LEU A 145 -2.70 -31.15 2.85
CA LEU A 145 -1.48 -30.39 2.60
C LEU A 145 -1.11 -29.55 3.82
N ASP A 146 0.20 -29.46 4.08
CA ASP A 146 0.70 -28.53 5.08
C ASP A 146 0.47 -27.08 4.63
N VAL A 147 0.25 -26.19 5.60
CA VAL A 147 -0.07 -24.78 5.36
C VAL A 147 1.01 -24.12 4.50
N MET A 148 2.28 -24.43 4.74
CA MET A 148 3.39 -23.90 3.93
C MET A 148 3.26 -24.33 2.46
N VAL A 149 2.88 -25.57 2.19
CA VAL A 149 2.71 -26.08 0.82
C VAL A 149 1.53 -25.43 0.13
N LYS A 150 0.40 -25.26 0.84
CA LYS A 150 -0.78 -24.56 0.32
C LYS A 150 -0.44 -23.14 -0.12
N LEU A 151 0.27 -22.41 0.74
CA LEU A 151 0.66 -21.03 0.48
C LEU A 151 1.71 -20.94 -0.62
N ASN A 152 2.69 -21.84 -0.68
CA ASN A 152 3.67 -21.84 -1.76
C ASN A 152 3.03 -22.06 -3.13
N ILE A 153 2.05 -22.97 -3.24
CA ILE A 153 1.32 -23.18 -4.49
C ILE A 153 0.57 -21.91 -4.89
N LEU A 154 -0.09 -21.26 -3.94
CA LEU A 154 -0.78 -20.00 -4.17
C LEU A 154 0.18 -18.89 -4.60
N SER A 155 1.30 -18.71 -3.90
CA SER A 155 2.34 -17.71 -4.23
C SER A 155 2.87 -17.89 -5.65
N GLU A 156 3.15 -19.12 -6.08
CA GLU A 156 3.56 -19.41 -7.45
C GLU A 156 2.47 -19.04 -8.45
N LEU A 157 1.22 -19.43 -8.20
CA LEU A 157 0.10 -19.08 -9.07
C LEU A 157 -0.11 -17.56 -9.17
N VAL A 158 0.02 -16.84 -8.06
CA VAL A 158 -0.03 -15.38 -8.01
C VAL A 158 1.07 -14.77 -8.85
N TYR A 159 2.31 -15.27 -8.72
CA TYR A 159 3.42 -14.82 -9.55
C TYR A 159 3.10 -14.94 -11.04
N TRP A 160 2.52 -16.07 -11.47
CA TRP A 160 2.12 -16.23 -12.87
C TRP A 160 0.97 -15.29 -13.27
N ALA A 161 0.00 -15.09 -12.39
CA ALA A 161 -1.14 -14.20 -12.66
C ALA A 161 -0.70 -12.74 -12.83
N LEU A 162 0.32 -12.29 -12.10
CA LEU A 162 0.91 -10.96 -12.26
C LEU A 162 1.53 -10.74 -13.65
N MET A 163 1.90 -11.81 -14.34
CA MET A 163 2.47 -11.74 -15.69
C MET A 163 1.39 -11.67 -16.78
N THR A 164 0.12 -11.88 -16.43
CA THR A 164 -1.01 -11.85 -17.37
C THR A 164 -1.39 -10.41 -17.75
N GLU A 165 -1.79 -10.22 -19.00
CA GLU A 165 -2.12 -8.89 -19.54
C GLU A 165 -3.30 -8.23 -18.81
N ALA A 166 -4.31 -9.01 -18.40
CA ALA A 166 -5.46 -8.50 -17.66
C ALA A 166 -5.06 -7.86 -16.32
N ILE A 167 -4.16 -8.50 -15.57
CA ILE A 167 -3.69 -8.00 -14.28
C ILE A 167 -2.74 -6.82 -14.48
N ARG A 168 -1.84 -6.91 -15.47
CA ARG A 168 -0.94 -5.81 -15.82
C ARG A 168 -1.68 -4.55 -16.27
N GLY A 169 -2.72 -4.69 -17.08
CA GLY A 169 -3.52 -3.55 -17.53
C GLY A 169 -4.19 -2.82 -16.36
N GLN A 170 -4.70 -3.56 -15.37
CA GLN A 170 -5.25 -2.95 -14.15
C GLN A 170 -4.16 -2.26 -13.31
N LEU A 171 -2.97 -2.83 -13.24
CA LEU A 171 -1.84 -2.20 -12.54
C LEU A 171 -1.41 -0.89 -13.21
N ASP A 172 -1.34 -0.88 -14.55
CA ASP A 172 -1.01 0.33 -15.31
C ASP A 172 -2.05 1.43 -15.07
N GLU A 173 -3.35 1.08 -15.03
CA GLU A 173 -4.43 2.01 -14.67
C GLU A 173 -4.25 2.59 -13.26
N TYR A 174 -3.93 1.77 -12.26
CA TYR A 174 -3.67 2.26 -10.90
C TYR A 174 -2.44 3.16 -10.82
N ILE A 175 -1.38 2.86 -11.57
CA ILE A 175 -0.19 3.71 -11.65
C ILE A 175 -0.55 5.08 -12.22
N GLU A 176 -1.33 5.12 -13.30
CA GLU A 176 -1.79 6.38 -13.91
C GLU A 176 -2.66 7.19 -12.95
N GLN A 177 -3.60 6.56 -12.24
CA GLN A 177 -4.43 7.22 -11.23
C GLN A 177 -3.58 7.81 -10.10
N CYS A 178 -2.60 7.06 -9.59
CA CYS A 178 -1.68 7.55 -8.56
C CYS A 178 -0.87 8.75 -9.05
N GLN A 179 -0.38 8.71 -10.29
CA GLN A 179 0.34 9.83 -10.89
C GLN A 179 -0.55 11.07 -11.03
N ALA A 180 -1.80 10.90 -11.46
CA ALA A 180 -2.77 12.00 -11.55
C ALA A 180 -3.00 12.65 -10.18
N ILE A 181 -3.21 11.86 -9.12
CA ILE A 181 -3.38 12.36 -7.74
C ILE A 181 -2.12 13.10 -7.26
N MET A 182 -0.92 12.60 -7.60
CA MET A 182 0.32 13.28 -7.24
C MET A 182 0.48 14.62 -7.95
N LEU A 183 0.05 14.73 -9.21
CA LEU A 183 0.09 15.99 -9.96
C LEU A 183 -0.90 17.00 -9.39
N THR A 184 -2.13 16.60 -9.07
CA THR A 184 -3.13 17.51 -8.48
C THR A 184 -2.67 18.03 -7.12
N LYS A 185 -2.14 17.16 -6.24
CA LYS A 185 -1.59 17.59 -4.94
C LYS A 185 -0.47 18.61 -5.09
N ARG A 186 0.44 18.43 -6.06
CA ARG A 186 1.52 19.40 -6.32
C ARG A 186 1.00 20.74 -6.83
N GLU A 187 -0.05 20.73 -7.65
CA GLU A 187 -0.70 21.95 -8.14
C GLU A 187 -1.40 22.69 -7.00
N GLU A 188 -2.15 21.98 -6.14
CA GLU A 188 -2.78 22.52 -4.94
C GLU A 188 -1.76 23.16 -3.99
N GLU A 189 -0.64 22.47 -3.73
CA GLU A 189 0.46 23.01 -2.91
C GLU A 189 1.06 24.30 -3.50
N LEU A 190 1.22 24.35 -4.83
CA LEU A 190 1.75 25.53 -5.51
C LEU A 190 0.77 26.72 -5.46
N GLU A 191 -0.53 26.45 -5.63
CA GLU A 191 -1.58 27.45 -5.48
C GLU A 191 -1.64 28.00 -4.05
N ASP A 192 -1.55 27.14 -3.04
CA ASP A 192 -1.55 27.55 -1.64
C ASP A 192 -0.32 28.41 -1.30
N LEU A 193 0.85 28.06 -1.83
CA LEU A 193 2.04 28.89 -1.71
C LEU A 193 1.85 30.27 -2.38
N THR A 194 1.17 30.31 -3.51
CA THR A 194 0.89 31.56 -4.24
C THR A 194 -0.09 32.43 -3.45
N LYS A 195 -1.19 31.87 -2.96
CA LYS A 195 -2.17 32.55 -2.10
C LYS A 195 -1.52 33.08 -0.81
N ARG A 196 -0.59 32.33 -0.20
CA ARG A 196 0.18 32.78 0.98
C ARG A 196 1.08 33.97 0.64
N LYS A 197 1.79 33.95 -0.49
CA LYS A 197 2.64 35.07 -0.94
C LYS A 197 1.81 36.32 -1.21
N GLU A 198 0.68 36.18 -1.89
CA GLU A 198 -0.24 37.29 -2.15
C GLU A 198 -0.82 37.88 -0.87
N GLY A 199 -1.24 37.04 0.08
CA GLY A 199 -1.71 37.49 1.40
C GLY A 199 -0.64 38.24 2.21
N GLN A 200 0.61 37.74 2.21
CA GLN A 200 1.73 38.44 2.86
C GLN A 200 2.04 39.78 2.18
N GLN A 201 1.93 39.85 0.86
CA GLN A 201 2.19 41.07 0.10
C GLN A 201 1.09 42.11 0.32
N GLN A 202 -0.18 41.70 0.37
CA GLN A 202 -1.30 42.57 0.71
C GLN A 202 -1.20 43.10 2.15
N GLN A 203 -0.80 42.26 3.13
CA GLN A 203 -0.54 42.72 4.50
C GLN A 203 0.61 43.73 4.57
N LYS A 204 1.67 43.53 3.77
CA LYS A 204 2.82 44.46 3.69
C LYS A 204 2.45 45.80 3.05
N VAL A 205 1.58 45.80 2.04
CA VAL A 205 1.06 47.03 1.41
C VAL A 205 0.09 47.77 2.35
N ALA A 206 -0.73 47.04 3.11
CA ALA A 206 -1.64 47.60 4.11
C ALA A 206 -0.91 48.23 5.32
N SER A 207 0.25 47.69 5.72
CA SER A 207 1.07 48.29 6.79
C SER A 207 1.81 49.55 6.33
N LEU A 208 2.28 49.58 5.07
CA LEU A 208 2.93 50.75 4.47
C LEU A 208 1.97 51.94 4.26
N THR A 209 0.72 51.67 3.88
CA THR A 209 -0.32 52.71 3.71
C THR A 209 -0.79 53.29 5.04
N LYS A 210 -0.92 52.48 6.10
CA LYS A 210 -1.20 52.98 7.46
C LYS A 210 -0.06 53.85 8.03
N GLY A 211 1.20 53.53 7.69
CA GLY A 211 2.37 54.33 8.08
C GLY A 211 2.45 55.69 7.37
N SER A 212 2.04 55.78 6.09
CA SER A 212 2.05 57.04 5.36
C SER A 212 0.91 57.97 5.79
N ASP A 213 -0.27 57.44 6.10
CA ASP A 213 -1.41 58.22 6.60
C ASP A 213 -1.16 58.80 8.00
N ALA A 214 -0.46 58.07 8.86
CA ALA A 214 0.00 58.57 10.16
C ALA A 214 1.01 59.72 10.00
N ALA A 215 1.96 59.62 9.05
CA ALA A 215 2.95 60.66 8.78
C ALA A 215 2.36 61.94 8.16
N VAL A 216 1.33 61.80 7.31
CA VAL A 216 0.59 62.95 6.73
C VAL A 216 -0.26 63.65 7.79
N ARG A 217 -0.85 62.91 8.74
CA ARG A 217 -1.64 63.47 9.84
C ARG A 217 -0.80 64.26 10.84
N VAL A 218 0.42 63.80 11.14
CA VAL A 218 1.37 64.52 12.02
C VAL A 218 1.85 65.82 11.38
N ARG A 219 2.11 65.86 10.07
CA ARG A 219 2.53 67.10 9.38
C ARG A 219 1.46 68.20 9.34
N ARG A 220 0.17 67.86 9.37
CA ARG A 220 -0.92 68.86 9.43
C ARG A 220 -1.10 69.50 10.81
N HIS A 221 -0.46 68.99 11.86
CA HIS A 221 -0.56 69.54 13.21
C HIS A 221 0.65 70.41 13.63
N LEU A 222 1.66 70.55 12.76
CA LEU A 222 2.84 71.39 12.98
C LEU A 222 2.82 72.72 12.19
N CYS A 223 1.73 73.02 11.47
CA CYS A 223 1.56 74.27 10.74
C CYS A 223 0.27 74.96 11.19
N LYS A 224 0.26 75.45 12.43
CA LYS A 224 -0.67 76.46 12.97
C LYS A 224 0.08 77.30 13.99
#